data_AF-A0A8A3S209-F1
#
_entry.id   AF-A0A8A3S209-F1
#
_cell.length_a   1.000
_cell.length_b   1.000
_cell.length_c   1.000
_cell.angle_alpha   90.00
_cell.angle_beta   90.00
_cell.angle_gamma   90.00
#
_symmetry.space_group_name_H-M   'P 1'
#
loop_
_entity.id
_entity.type
_entity.pdbx_description
1 polymer ?
#
loop_
_entity_poly.entity_id
_entity_poly.type
_entity_poly.pdbx_seq_one_letter_code
_entity_poly.pdbx_strand_id
1 'polypeptide(L)'
;MVIKTLQVDVMKDAEALLDRYGGTPIRLFEDELIRMGFVQQGGDPATVAMEHTGQGLYLELSLDREGKLHSYKLVPFGELKKKQERFRW
;
A
#
# COMPACT_ATOMS: atom_id res chain seq x y z
N MET A 1 -5.86 16.03 -18.06
CA MET A 1 -4.98 14.84 -18.06
C MET A 1 -3.94 14.96 -16.94
N VAL A 2 -4.38 15.17 -15.68
CA VAL A 2 -3.48 15.53 -14.55
C VAL A 2 -3.51 14.46 -13.44
N ILE A 3 -4.65 13.79 -13.26
CA ILE A 3 -4.88 12.81 -12.18
C ILE A 3 -3.96 11.57 -12.34
N LYS A 4 -3.68 11.13 -13.57
CA LYS A 4 -2.82 9.97 -13.81
C LYS A 4 -1.36 10.21 -13.43
N THR A 5 -0.84 11.42 -13.61
CA THR A 5 0.56 11.73 -13.29
C THR A 5 0.77 11.72 -11.79
N LEU A 6 -0.14 12.36 -11.05
CA LEU A 6 -0.10 12.42 -9.59
C LEU A 6 -0.24 11.04 -8.94
N GLN A 7 -1.11 10.16 -9.48
CA GLN A 7 -1.21 8.78 -9.02
C GLN A 7 0.11 8.02 -9.18
N VAL A 8 0.79 8.17 -10.33
CA VAL A 8 2.07 7.52 -10.59
C VAL A 8 3.17 8.05 -9.70
N ASP A 9 3.19 9.35 -9.43
CA ASP A 9 4.18 9.96 -8.54
C ASP A 9 4.02 9.46 -7.10
N VAL A 10 2.79 9.44 -6.57
CA VAL A 10 2.49 8.85 -5.25
C VAL A 10 2.87 7.38 -5.18
N MET A 11 2.66 6.62 -6.27
CA MET A 11 3.09 5.22 -6.31
C MET A 11 4.61 5.08 -6.19
N LYS A 12 5.37 5.85 -6.98
CA LYS A 12 6.83 5.81 -6.94
C LYS A 12 7.38 6.21 -5.57
N ASP A 13 6.82 7.26 -4.97
CA ASP A 13 7.24 7.71 -3.65
C ASP A 13 6.96 6.63 -2.59
N ALA A 14 5.82 5.95 -2.69
CA ALA A 14 5.45 4.88 -1.75
C ALA A 14 6.32 3.64 -1.94
N GLU A 15 6.60 3.25 -3.19
CA GLU A 15 7.54 2.16 -3.51
C GLU A 15 8.95 2.47 -2.98
N ALA A 16 9.45 3.68 -3.23
CA ALA A 16 10.76 4.10 -2.73
C ALA A 16 10.84 4.10 -1.20
N LEU A 17 9.77 4.51 -0.52
CA LEU A 17 9.65 4.43 0.93
C LEU A 17 9.72 2.96 1.40
N LEU A 18 8.90 2.09 0.82
CA LEU A 18 8.80 0.69 1.23
C LEU A 18 10.07 -0.11 0.90
N ASP A 19 10.72 0.16 -0.22
CA ASP A 19 12.01 -0.43 -0.59
C ASP A 19 13.11 -0.02 0.39
N ARG A 20 13.09 1.23 0.87
CA ARG A 20 14.03 1.72 1.90
C ARG A 20 13.78 1.06 3.25
N TYR A 21 12.52 0.80 3.60
CA TYR A 21 12.11 0.23 4.89
C TYR A 21 11.87 -1.29 4.84
N GLY A 22 12.28 -1.97 3.77
CA GLY A 22 12.23 -3.42 3.66
C GLY A 22 12.92 -4.11 4.83
N GLY A 23 12.25 -5.06 5.49
CA GLY A 23 12.76 -5.75 6.68
C GLY A 23 12.76 -4.92 7.96
N THR A 24 12.15 -3.73 7.97
CA THR A 24 12.02 -2.90 9.18
C THR A 24 10.61 -2.96 9.79
N PRO A 25 10.46 -2.74 11.11
CA PRO A 25 9.15 -2.71 11.76
C PRO A 25 8.24 -1.60 11.22
N ILE A 26 6.97 -1.93 10.96
CA ILE A 26 5.99 -1.00 10.37
C ILE A 26 5.86 0.32 11.16
N ARG A 27 5.97 0.26 12.49
CA ARG A 27 5.88 1.44 13.38
C ARG A 27 6.92 2.53 13.08
N LEU A 28 7.97 2.22 12.32
CA LEU A 28 9.00 3.20 11.95
C LEU A 28 8.63 4.05 10.73
N PHE A 29 7.72 3.58 9.87
CA PHE A 29 7.37 4.24 8.61
C PHE A 29 5.86 4.38 8.37
N GLU A 30 5.01 3.84 9.24
CA GLU A 30 3.55 3.96 9.16
C GLU A 30 3.09 5.43 9.14
N ASP A 31 3.68 6.28 9.98
CA ASP A 31 3.42 7.72 9.99
C ASP A 31 3.75 8.40 8.65
N GLU A 32 4.78 7.93 7.94
CA GLU A 32 5.12 8.46 6.61
C GLU A 32 4.03 8.10 5.58
N LEU A 33 3.53 6.86 5.60
CA LEU A 33 2.41 6.44 4.75
C LEU A 33 1.14 7.27 5.03
N ILE A 34 0.85 7.53 6.31
CA ILE A 34 -0.28 8.37 6.70
C ILE A 34 -0.10 9.81 6.17
N ARG A 35 1.10 10.38 6.29
CA ARG A 35 1.42 11.72 5.75
C ARG A 35 1.31 11.78 4.23
N MET A 36 1.56 10.68 3.54
CA MET A 36 1.35 10.55 2.09
C MET A 36 -0.12 10.41 1.69
N GLY A 37 -1.05 10.35 2.66
CA GLY A 37 -2.49 10.28 2.41
C GLY A 37 -3.06 8.86 2.37
N PHE A 38 -2.29 7.84 2.78
CA PHE A 38 -2.81 6.50 2.98
C PHE A 38 -3.57 6.40 4.30
N VAL A 39 -4.72 5.73 4.27
CA VAL A 39 -5.57 5.50 5.43
C VAL A 39 -5.70 4.00 5.64
N GLN A 40 -5.36 3.51 6.83
CA GLN A 40 -5.48 2.10 7.17
C GLN A 40 -6.95 1.66 7.18
N GLN A 41 -7.26 0.54 6.51
CA GLN A 41 -8.62 -0.01 6.37
C GLN A 41 -8.87 -1.25 7.24
N GLY A 42 -7.84 -1.86 7.83
CA GLY A 42 -8.00 -3.07 8.64
C GLY A 42 -6.78 -3.44 9.47
N GLY A 43 -7.02 -4.33 10.45
CA GLY A 43 -6.06 -4.71 11.49
C GLY A 43 -5.78 -6.21 11.53
N ASP A 44 -5.36 -6.79 10.40
CA ASP A 44 -4.76 -8.12 10.45
C ASP A 44 -3.33 -7.99 11.02
N PRO A 45 -2.91 -8.83 11.99
CA PRO A 45 -1.58 -8.72 12.58
C PRO A 45 -0.43 -9.04 11.61
N ALA A 46 -0.71 -9.82 10.57
CA ALA A 46 0.23 -10.22 9.54
C ALA A 46 0.08 -9.38 8.26
N THR A 47 -0.97 -8.58 8.12
CA THR A 47 -1.21 -7.76 6.93
C THR A 47 -1.84 -6.42 7.24
N VAL A 48 -1.21 -5.34 6.81
CA VAL A 48 -1.74 -3.98 6.94
C VAL A 48 -2.21 -3.50 5.59
N ALA A 49 -3.52 -3.31 5.47
CA ALA A 49 -4.16 -2.76 4.28
C ALA A 49 -4.41 -1.27 4.47
N MET A 50 -3.97 -0.47 3.50
CA MET A 50 -4.14 0.98 3.48
C MET A 50 -4.63 1.45 2.11
N GLU A 51 -5.38 2.55 2.10
CA GLU A 51 -5.96 3.12 0.90
C GLU A 51 -5.65 4.61 0.79
N HIS A 52 -5.24 5.05 -0.41
CA HIS A 52 -5.18 6.47 -0.74
C HIS A 52 -6.40 6.82 -1.59
N THR A 53 -7.51 7.22 -0.95
CA THR A 53 -8.79 7.52 -1.61
C THR A 53 -8.68 8.64 -2.65
N GLY A 54 -7.87 9.67 -2.37
CA GLY A 54 -7.63 10.78 -3.29
C GLY A 54 -6.95 10.39 -4.62
N GLN A 55 -6.16 9.31 -4.63
CA GLN A 55 -5.50 8.78 -5.84
C GLN A 55 -6.06 7.43 -6.28
N GLY A 56 -7.05 6.88 -5.58
CA GLY A 56 -7.59 5.54 -5.85
C GLY A 56 -6.53 4.44 -5.84
N LEU A 57 -5.65 4.44 -4.83
CA LEU A 57 -4.59 3.43 -4.65
C LEU A 57 -4.89 2.55 -3.44
N TYR A 58 -4.51 1.29 -3.55
CA TYR A 58 -4.52 0.32 -2.46
C TYR A 58 -3.11 -0.18 -2.23
N LEU A 59 -2.71 -0.16 -0.97
CA LEU A 59 -1.45 -0.66 -0.47
C LEU A 59 -1.72 -1.78 0.52
N GLU A 60 -1.07 -2.91 0.32
CA GLU A 60 -1.10 -4.05 1.23
C GLU A 60 0.32 -4.38 1.64
N LEU A 61 0.58 -4.33 2.94
CA LEU A 61 1.87 -4.63 3.54
C LEU A 61 1.75 -6.00 4.20
N SER A 62 2.55 -6.97 3.78
CA SER A 62 2.70 -8.24 4.47
C SER A 62 3.82 -8.13 5.49
N LEU A 63 3.50 -8.43 6.74
CA LEU A 63 4.45 -8.41 7.85
C LEU A 63 4.93 -9.82 8.18
N ASP A 64 6.19 -9.95 8.58
CA ASP A 64 6.69 -11.19 9.16
C ASP A 64 6.22 -11.38 10.61
N ARG A 65 6.65 -12.47 11.25
CA ARG A 65 6.29 -12.78 12.64
C ARG A 65 6.81 -11.78 13.66
N GLU A 66 7.77 -10.93 13.28
CA GLU A 66 8.32 -9.86 14.11
C GLU A 66 7.65 -8.49 13.82
N GLY A 67 6.66 -8.46 12.92
CA GLY A 67 5.98 -7.22 12.51
C GLY A 67 6.81 -6.35 11.57
N LYS A 68 7.82 -6.92 10.91
CA LYS A 68 8.67 -6.23 9.93
C LYS A 68 8.09 -6.38 8.53
N LEU A 69 8.31 -5.38 7.69
CA LEU A 69 7.90 -5.43 6.29
C LEU A 69 8.58 -6.60 5.56
N HIS A 70 7.81 -7.62 5.21
CA HIS A 70 8.28 -8.78 4.45
C HIS A 70 8.09 -8.57 2.95
N SER A 71 6.91 -8.09 2.56
CA SER A 71 6.58 -7.77 1.17
C SER A 71 5.45 -6.74 1.12
N TYR A 72 5.26 -6.11 -0.03
CA TYR A 72 4.17 -5.17 -0.24
C TYR A 72 3.54 -5.35 -1.61
N LYS A 73 2.33 -4.81 -1.75
CA LYS A 73 1.59 -4.74 -3.01
C LYS A 73 0.89 -3.40 -3.09
N LEU A 74 1.30 -2.59 -4.07
CA LEU A 74 0.71 -1.30 -4.36
C LEU A 74 0.02 -1.36 -5.73
N VAL A 75 -1.29 -1.13 -5.77
CA VAL A 75 -2.06 -1.21 -7.01
C VAL A 75 -3.14 -0.12 -7.08
N PRO A 76 -3.45 0.40 -8.28
CA PRO A 76 -4.65 1.20 -8.48
C PRO A 76 -5.92 0.40 -8.21
N PHE A 77 -6.97 1.04 -7.69
CA PHE A 77 -8.29 0.44 -7.50
C PHE A 77 -8.87 -0.17 -8.79
N GLY A 78 -8.56 0.43 -9.94
CA GLY A 78 -8.95 -0.11 -11.25
C GLY A 78 -8.34 -1.48 -11.55
N GLU A 79 -7.19 -1.82 -10.97
CA GLU A 79 -6.54 -3.13 -11.12
C GLU A 79 -6.98 -4.13 -10.06
N LEU A 80 -7.40 -3.65 -8.89
CA LEU A 80 -8.02 -4.46 -7.83
C LEU A 80 -9.28 -5.19 -8.31
N LYS A 81 -10.16 -4.49 -9.03
CA LYS A 81 -11.39 -5.08 -9.60
C LYS A 81 -11.09 -6.23 -10.55
N LYS A 82 -10.06 -6.11 -11.41
CA LYS A 82 -9.66 -7.17 -12.33
C LYS A 82 -9.17 -8.43 -11.63
N LYS A 83 -8.54 -8.32 -10.45
CA LYS A 83 -8.12 -9.48 -9.65
C LYS A 83 -9.30 -10.16 -8.94
N GLN A 84 -10.28 -9.41 -8.43
CA GLN A 84 -11.47 -10.02 -7.80
C GLN A 84 -12.40 -10.71 -8.82
N GLU A 85 -12.54 -10.20 -10.04
CA GLU A 85 -13.38 -10.84 -11.07
C GLU A 85 -12.83 -12.19 -11.54
N ARG A 86 -11.50 -12.39 -11.50
CA ARG A 86 -10.85 -13.63 -11.98
C ARG A 86 -11.02 -14.83 -11.03
N PHE A 87 -11.47 -14.62 -9.79
CA PHE A 87 -11.68 -15.68 -8.80
C PHE A 87 -13.16 -15.95 -8.48
N ARG A 88 -14.09 -15.45 -9.31
CA ARG A 88 -15.48 -15.94 -9.29
C ARG A 88 -15.56 -17.24 -10.10
N TRP A 89 -15.29 -18.36 -9.43
CA TRP A 89 -15.67 -19.70 -9.87
C TRP A 89 -16.91 -20.14 -9.09
#